data_AF-A0A8J3YW11-F1
#
_entry.id   AF-A0A8J3YW11-F1
#
_cell.length_a   1.000
_cell.length_b   1.000
_cell.length_c   1.000
_cell.angle_alpha   90.00
_cell.angle_beta   90.00
_cell.angle_gamma   90.00
#
_symmetry.space_group_name_H-M   'P 1'
#
loop_
_entity.id
_entity.type
_entity.pdbx_description
1 polymer ?
#
loop_
_entity_poly.entity_id
_entity_poly.type
_entity_poly.pdbx_seq_one_letter_code
_entity_poly.pdbx_strand_id
1 'polypeptide(L)'
;MQSGCHDPLGGAESLKFRGPGVDLSGEAHVRDVSLEEGAAVGLSDLSSILWREREMLELLLFKLEEEQLILASGRGRWLAHATREVEMVLDQIRHTEVVRAAEVEVIGAQLGLGTAASLGQLAEAAPSPWAELLREHRKAFLALAAEVTAMAEANRDLLTAGQRAVRETMLAVVGSVETYGRRGETVAAAPRTRILDEAV
;
A
#
# COMPACT_ATOMS: atom_id res chain seq x y z
N MET A 1 -91.05 -13.46 12.92
CA MET A 1 -91.62 -14.78 12.58
C MET A 1 -90.44 -15.68 12.25
N GLN A 2 -90.00 -16.43 13.27
CA GLN A 2 -90.12 -17.89 13.43
C GLN A 2 -88.91 -18.60 12.80
N SER A 3 -88.00 -19.11 13.64
CA SER A 3 -87.93 -20.52 14.08
C SER A 3 -87.16 -21.34 13.04
N GLY A 4 -86.02 -21.99 13.29
CA GLY A 4 -85.52 -22.65 14.48
C GLY A 4 -85.39 -24.16 14.16
N CYS A 5 -84.19 -24.74 14.22
CA CYS A 5 -83.83 -26.16 14.46
C CYS A 5 -82.30 -26.31 14.24
N HIS A 6 -81.48 -26.53 15.28
CA HIS A 6 -81.16 -27.78 16.00
C HIS A 6 -79.95 -28.55 15.39
N ASP A 7 -78.88 -28.61 16.21
CA ASP A 7 -77.59 -29.35 16.19
C ASP A 7 -77.68 -30.85 15.75
N PRO A 8 -76.58 -31.65 15.53
CA PRO A 8 -75.27 -31.59 16.22
C PRO A 8 -73.96 -32.13 15.52
N LEU A 9 -72.83 -31.89 16.21
CA LEU A 9 -71.60 -32.70 16.38
C LEU A 9 -70.86 -33.32 15.17
N GLY A 10 -69.57 -32.99 15.05
CA GLY A 10 -68.60 -33.77 14.26
C GLY A 10 -67.17 -33.28 14.49
N GLY A 11 -66.41 -33.98 15.35
CA GLY A 11 -65.01 -33.70 15.62
C GLY A 11 -64.13 -33.84 14.38
N ALA A 12 -63.18 -32.92 14.21
CA ALA A 12 -62.07 -33.08 13.29
C ALA A 12 -60.80 -33.24 14.13
N GLU A 13 -60.30 -34.48 14.14
CA GLU A 13 -59.04 -34.89 14.71
C GLU A 13 -57.86 -34.04 14.21
N SER A 14 -57.04 -33.60 15.16
CA SER A 14 -55.72 -33.05 14.94
C SER A 14 -54.79 -34.14 14.37
N LEU A 15 -54.66 -34.20 13.05
CA LEU A 15 -53.60 -34.95 12.37
C LEU A 15 -52.24 -34.34 12.69
N LYS A 16 -51.60 -34.84 13.77
CA LYS A 16 -50.18 -34.63 14.05
C LYS A 16 -49.37 -35.42 13.01
N PHE A 17 -49.02 -34.78 11.91
CA PHE A 17 -48.02 -35.29 10.98
C PHE A 17 -46.65 -35.21 11.65
N ARG A 18 -46.25 -36.29 12.32
CA ARG A 18 -44.90 -36.47 12.87
C ARG A 18 -44.00 -36.93 11.72
N GLY A 19 -43.50 -35.96 10.95
CA GLY A 19 -42.38 -36.21 10.04
C GLY A 19 -41.14 -36.65 10.82
N PRO A 20 -40.23 -37.43 10.20
CA PRO A 20 -38.95 -37.76 10.81
C PRO A 20 -38.18 -36.46 11.04
N GLY A 21 -37.89 -36.16 12.30
CA GLY A 21 -37.05 -35.02 12.66
C GLY A 21 -35.65 -35.24 12.10
N VAL A 22 -35.35 -34.58 10.99
CA VAL A 22 -33.97 -34.42 10.51
C VAL A 22 -33.26 -33.57 11.56
N ASP A 23 -32.20 -34.11 12.15
CA ASP A 23 -31.36 -33.38 13.10
C ASP A 23 -30.54 -32.32 12.37
N LEU A 24 -31.13 -31.13 12.20
CA LEU A 24 -30.48 -29.98 11.56
C LEU A 24 -29.35 -29.38 12.42
N SER A 25 -29.21 -29.82 13.67
CA SER A 25 -28.20 -29.32 14.61
C SER A 25 -26.80 -29.78 14.22
N GLY A 26 -26.67 -31.00 13.71
CA GLY A 26 -25.39 -31.56 13.23
C GLY A 26 -24.89 -30.91 11.95
N GLU A 27 -25.78 -30.60 10.99
CA GLU A 27 -25.39 -29.98 9.71
C GLU A 27 -24.96 -28.51 9.87
N ALA A 28 -25.55 -27.77 10.81
CA ALA A 28 -25.19 -26.39 11.09
C ALA A 28 -23.78 -26.28 11.70
N HIS A 29 -23.44 -27.16 12.66
CA HIS A 29 -22.14 -27.15 13.32
C HIS A 29 -20.99 -27.53 12.37
N VAL A 30 -21.20 -28.50 11.47
CA VAL A 30 -20.18 -28.89 10.48
C VAL A 30 -19.90 -27.77 9.48
N ARG A 31 -20.92 -27.01 9.07
CA ARG A 31 -20.75 -25.84 8.19
C ARG A 31 -19.96 -24.71 8.87
N ASP A 32 -20.24 -24.46 10.14
CA ASP A 32 -19.57 -23.42 10.93
C ASP A 32 -18.07 -23.71 11.05
N VAL A 33 -17.71 -24.96 11.40
CA VAL A 33 -16.31 -25.40 11.53
C VAL A 33 -15.55 -25.33 10.19
N SER A 34 -16.16 -25.72 9.07
CA SER A 34 -15.51 -25.61 7.74
C SER A 34 -15.29 -24.17 7.28
N LEU A 35 -16.16 -23.24 7.69
CA LEU A 35 -15.99 -21.81 7.40
C LEU A 35 -14.88 -21.20 8.28
N GLU A 36 -14.80 -21.58 9.56
CA GLU A 36 -13.71 -21.15 10.45
C GLU A 36 -12.35 -21.69 9.99
N GLU A 37 -12.27 -22.96 9.57
CA GLU A 37 -11.03 -23.58 9.09
C GLU A 37 -10.59 -22.97 7.74
N GLY A 38 -11.54 -22.71 6.84
CA GLY A 38 -11.28 -22.00 5.58
C GLY A 38 -10.82 -20.55 5.79
N ALA A 39 -11.42 -19.83 6.74
CA ALA A 39 -11.00 -18.48 7.10
C ALA A 39 -9.61 -18.46 7.76
N ALA A 40 -9.29 -19.46 8.59
CA ALA A 40 -7.97 -19.58 9.20
C ALA A 40 -6.86 -19.84 8.16
N VAL A 41 -7.13 -20.69 7.15
CA VAL A 41 -6.20 -20.91 6.03
C VAL A 41 -6.02 -19.63 5.22
N GLY A 42 -7.12 -18.94 4.87
CA GLY A 42 -7.05 -17.66 4.14
C GLY A 42 -6.29 -16.57 4.91
N LEU A 43 -6.49 -16.45 6.22
CA LEU A 43 -5.76 -15.49 7.07
C LEU A 43 -4.26 -15.81 7.17
N SER A 44 -3.89 -17.09 7.17
CA SER A 44 -2.49 -17.53 7.10
C SER A 44 -1.83 -17.16 5.78
N ASP A 45 -2.52 -17.39 4.66
CA ASP A 45 -2.03 -17.06 3.33
C ASP A 45 -1.89 -15.54 3.15
N LEU A 46 -2.91 -14.77 3.58
CA LEU A 46 -2.84 -13.31 3.63
C LEU A 46 -1.66 -12.82 4.47
N SER A 47 -1.45 -13.38 5.67
CA SER A 47 -0.31 -13.00 6.50
C SER A 47 1.03 -13.25 5.82
N SER A 48 1.16 -14.37 5.09
CA SER A 48 2.35 -14.70 4.32
C SER A 48 2.59 -13.70 3.17
N ILE A 49 1.54 -13.26 2.50
CA ILE A 49 1.60 -12.21 1.47
C ILE A 49 2.04 -10.88 2.10
N LEU A 50 1.45 -10.49 3.23
CA LEU A 50 1.79 -9.25 3.94
C LEU A 50 3.26 -9.22 4.40
N TRP A 51 3.78 -10.34 4.89
CA TRP A 51 5.21 -10.47 5.22
C TRP A 51 6.09 -10.22 3.99
N ARG A 52 5.79 -10.86 2.85
CA ARG A 52 6.55 -10.68 1.62
C ARG A 52 6.50 -9.23 1.10
N GLU A 53 5.32 -8.61 1.14
CA GLU A 53 5.18 -7.20 0.77
C GLU A 53 6.02 -6.29 1.66
N ARG A 54 6.11 -6.60 2.96
CA ARG A 54 6.95 -5.86 3.88
C ARG A 54 8.43 -5.97 3.54
N GLU A 55 8.91 -7.17 3.25
CA GLU A 55 10.29 -7.41 2.80
C GLU A 55 10.60 -6.63 1.51
N MET A 56 9.64 -6.52 0.58
CA MET A 56 9.82 -5.73 -0.64
C MET A 56 9.82 -4.23 -0.38
N LEU A 57 9.05 -3.73 0.59
CA LEU A 57 9.13 -2.33 1.01
C LEU A 57 10.46 -2.01 1.69
N GLU A 58 10.97 -2.93 2.52
CA GLU A 58 12.32 -2.83 3.10
C GLU A 58 13.40 -2.83 2.00
N LEU A 59 13.26 -3.67 0.97
CA LEU A 59 14.14 -3.66 -0.20
C LEU A 59 14.01 -2.35 -1.00
N LEU A 60 12.81 -1.81 -1.16
CA LEU A 60 12.59 -0.53 -1.84
C LEU A 60 13.29 0.60 -1.09
N LEU A 61 13.16 0.65 0.24
CA LEU A 61 13.86 1.62 1.08
C LEU A 61 15.38 1.51 0.89
N PHE A 62 15.92 0.29 0.91
CA PHE A 62 17.34 0.04 0.63
C PHE A 62 17.76 0.57 -0.76
N LYS A 63 16.93 0.36 -1.79
CA LYS A 63 17.23 0.86 -3.15
C LYS A 63 17.16 2.38 -3.27
N LEU A 64 16.28 3.02 -2.52
CA LEU A 64 16.25 4.49 -2.43
C LEU A 64 17.47 5.04 -1.69
N GLU A 65 17.94 4.38 -0.62
CA GLU A 65 19.19 4.73 0.05
C GLU A 65 20.41 4.57 -0.88
N GLU A 66 20.47 3.49 -1.65
CA GLU A 66 21.51 3.26 -2.66
C GLU A 66 21.53 4.39 -3.70
N GLU A 67 20.37 4.79 -4.20
CA GLU A 67 20.23 5.94 -5.12
C GLU A 67 20.72 7.24 -4.48
N GLN A 68 20.38 7.49 -3.22
CA GLN A 68 20.83 8.66 -2.46
C GLN A 68 22.36 8.72 -2.39
N LEU A 69 23.01 7.60 -2.08
CA LEU A 69 24.47 7.51 -1.99
C LEU A 69 25.15 7.76 -3.35
N ILE A 70 24.54 7.27 -4.44
CA ILE A 70 25.02 7.53 -5.80
C ILE A 70 24.90 9.02 -6.16
N LEU A 71 23.77 9.64 -5.82
CA LEU A 71 23.54 11.08 -6.00
C LEU A 71 24.53 11.92 -5.21
N ALA A 72 24.65 11.67 -3.91
CA ALA A 72 25.53 12.39 -3.00
C ALA A 72 27.01 12.26 -3.38
N SER A 73 27.41 11.11 -3.94
CA SER A 73 28.79 10.90 -4.41
C SER A 73 29.07 11.44 -5.82
N GLY A 74 28.09 12.06 -6.48
CA GLY A 74 28.23 12.64 -7.81
C GLY A 74 28.48 11.61 -8.92
N ARG A 75 28.20 10.33 -8.68
CA ARG A 75 28.48 9.23 -9.63
C ARG A 75 27.34 9.04 -10.62
N GLY A 76 26.97 10.11 -11.34
CA GLY A 76 25.79 10.15 -12.22
C GLY A 76 25.72 9.05 -13.28
N ARG A 77 26.87 8.48 -13.71
CA ARG A 77 26.89 7.34 -14.65
C ARG A 77 26.13 6.10 -14.14
N TRP A 78 26.02 5.92 -12.81
CA TRP A 78 25.33 4.79 -12.19
C TRP A 78 23.88 5.09 -11.82
N LEU A 79 23.45 6.35 -11.88
CA LEU A 79 22.12 6.75 -11.44
C LEU A 79 21.01 6.01 -12.20
N ALA A 80 21.15 5.88 -13.53
CA ALA A 80 20.18 5.14 -14.35
C ALA A 80 20.11 3.64 -14.00
N HIS A 81 21.16 3.06 -13.39
CA HIS A 81 21.10 1.70 -12.89
C HIS A 81 20.29 1.63 -11.58
N ALA A 82 20.58 2.52 -10.63
CA ALA A 82 19.85 2.58 -9.35
C ALA A 82 18.35 2.87 -9.56
N THR A 83 17.99 3.84 -10.40
CA THR A 83 16.59 4.14 -10.71
C THR A 83 15.85 2.94 -11.30
N ARG A 84 16.51 2.16 -12.18
CA ARG A 84 15.91 0.92 -12.71
C ARG A 84 15.70 -0.14 -11.63
N GLU A 85 16.61 -0.24 -10.65
CA GLU A 85 16.41 -1.16 -9.53
C GLU A 85 15.22 -0.76 -8.65
N VAL A 86 15.05 0.54 -8.39
CA VAL A 86 13.84 1.06 -7.74
C VAL A 86 12.58 0.69 -8.53
N GLU A 87 12.57 0.92 -9.84
CA GLU A 87 11.45 0.56 -10.72
C GLU A 87 11.12 -0.94 -10.68
N MET A 88 12.15 -1.81 -10.74
CA MET A 88 11.96 -3.27 -10.65
C MET A 88 11.31 -3.69 -9.34
N VAL A 89 11.69 -3.10 -8.21
CA VAL A 89 11.08 -3.41 -6.91
C VAL A 89 9.64 -2.88 -6.85
N LEU A 90 9.37 -1.68 -7.39
CA LEU A 90 8.01 -1.14 -7.48
C LEU A 90 7.08 -2.02 -8.32
N ASP A 91 7.58 -2.61 -9.42
CA ASP A 91 6.82 -3.57 -10.22
C ASP A 91 6.48 -4.85 -9.45
N GLN A 92 7.43 -5.38 -8.68
CA GLN A 92 7.22 -6.57 -7.84
C GLN A 92 6.19 -6.32 -6.73
N ILE A 93 6.25 -5.13 -6.11
CA ILE A 93 5.25 -4.69 -5.14
C ILE A 93 3.88 -4.67 -5.81
N ARG A 94 3.72 -3.96 -6.93
CA ARG A 94 2.45 -3.89 -7.67
C ARG A 94 1.86 -5.27 -7.99
N HIS A 95 2.69 -6.23 -8.40
CA HIS A 95 2.21 -7.59 -8.67
C HIS A 95 1.69 -8.30 -7.42
N THR A 96 2.39 -8.14 -6.30
CA THR A 96 1.97 -8.77 -5.05
C THR A 96 0.73 -8.09 -4.46
N GLU A 97 0.57 -6.78 -4.66
CA GLU A 97 -0.63 -6.06 -4.22
C GLU A 97 -1.90 -6.53 -4.91
N VAL A 98 -1.81 -6.95 -6.18
CA VAL A 98 -2.94 -7.56 -6.91
C VAL A 98 -3.33 -8.89 -6.29
N VAL A 99 -2.35 -9.71 -5.91
CA VAL A 99 -2.60 -10.99 -5.23
C VAL A 99 -3.20 -10.75 -3.84
N ARG A 100 -2.65 -9.81 -3.08
CA ARG A 100 -3.21 -9.38 -1.79
C ARG A 100 -4.66 -8.91 -1.93
N ALA A 101 -4.95 -8.09 -2.94
CA ALA A 101 -6.29 -7.56 -3.16
C ALA A 101 -7.31 -8.68 -3.40
N ALA A 102 -6.98 -9.65 -4.27
CA ALA A 102 -7.82 -10.81 -4.50
C ALA A 102 -8.09 -11.61 -3.20
N GLU A 103 -7.06 -11.78 -2.37
CA GLU A 103 -7.20 -12.55 -1.13
C GLU A 103 -8.01 -11.81 -0.05
N VAL A 104 -7.83 -10.49 0.02
CA VAL A 104 -8.65 -9.61 0.86
C VAL A 104 -10.12 -9.64 0.46
N GLU A 105 -10.43 -9.72 -0.84
CA GLU A 105 -11.82 -9.85 -1.32
C GLU A 105 -12.47 -11.14 -0.80
N VAL A 106 -11.76 -12.27 -0.90
CA VAL A 106 -12.24 -13.59 -0.47
C VAL A 106 -12.46 -13.61 1.05
N ILE A 107 -11.45 -13.20 1.82
CA ILE A 107 -11.51 -13.20 3.29
C ILE A 107 -12.55 -12.19 3.79
N GLY A 108 -12.62 -11.01 3.17
CA GLY A 108 -13.61 -9.98 3.50
C GLY A 108 -15.05 -10.48 3.29
N ALA A 109 -15.30 -11.25 2.23
CA ALA A 109 -16.59 -11.90 2.02
C ALA A 109 -16.89 -12.98 3.08
N GLN A 110 -15.89 -13.80 3.44
CA GLN A 110 -16.04 -14.83 4.49
C GLN A 110 -16.33 -14.23 5.87
N LEU A 111 -15.71 -13.09 6.21
CA LEU A 111 -15.90 -12.37 7.46
C LEU A 111 -17.12 -11.42 7.45
N GLY A 112 -17.89 -11.36 6.36
CA GLY A 112 -19.08 -10.50 6.25
C GLY A 112 -18.77 -8.99 6.13
N LEU A 113 -17.54 -8.62 5.78
CA LEU A 113 -17.08 -7.24 5.59
C LEU A 113 -17.26 -6.74 4.14
N GLY A 114 -17.57 -7.64 3.21
CA GLY A 114 -17.63 -7.37 1.76
C GLY A 114 -16.27 -7.46 1.08
N THR A 115 -16.19 -7.06 -0.19
CA THR A 115 -15.00 -7.24 -1.02
C THR A 115 -13.92 -6.16 -0.85
N ALA A 116 -14.27 -5.00 -0.27
CA ALA A 116 -13.35 -3.87 -0.11
C ALA A 116 -12.93 -3.65 1.35
N ALA A 117 -12.72 -4.74 2.11
CA ALA A 117 -12.33 -4.66 3.51
C ALA A 117 -10.90 -4.10 3.65
N SER A 118 -10.73 -3.07 4.49
CA SER A 118 -9.40 -2.61 4.86
C SER A 118 -8.70 -3.60 5.80
N LEU A 119 -7.36 -3.59 5.80
CA LEU A 119 -6.57 -4.41 6.74
C LEU A 119 -6.93 -4.17 8.22
N GLY A 120 -7.38 -2.96 8.56
CA GLY A 120 -7.87 -2.65 9.92
C GLY A 120 -9.21 -3.32 10.21
N GLN A 121 -10.15 -3.31 9.26
CA GLN A 121 -11.43 -4.02 9.43
C GLN A 121 -11.22 -5.53 9.50
N LEU A 122 -10.30 -6.08 8.71
CA LEU A 122 -9.91 -7.48 8.79
C LEU A 122 -9.34 -7.82 10.16
N ALA A 123 -8.45 -6.99 10.71
CA ALA A 123 -7.87 -7.22 12.03
C ALA A 123 -8.91 -7.21 13.17
N GLU A 124 -9.95 -6.37 13.06
CA GLU A 124 -11.02 -6.30 14.07
C GLU A 124 -12.02 -7.47 13.97
N ALA A 125 -12.24 -8.01 12.77
CA ALA A 125 -13.13 -9.16 12.55
C ALA A 125 -12.41 -10.52 12.67
N ALA A 126 -11.08 -10.54 12.55
CA ALA A 126 -10.32 -11.78 12.53
C ALA A 126 -10.31 -12.46 13.91
N PRO A 127 -10.44 -13.80 13.96
CA PRO A 127 -10.29 -14.55 15.19
C PRO A 127 -8.83 -14.55 15.69
N SER A 128 -8.65 -14.93 16.95
CA SER A 128 -7.32 -15.20 17.51
C SER A 128 -6.66 -16.37 16.76
N PRO A 129 -5.34 -16.33 16.44
CA PRO A 129 -4.35 -15.30 16.82
C PRO A 129 -4.17 -14.17 15.78
N TRP A 130 -4.94 -14.18 14.69
CA TRP A 130 -4.69 -13.37 13.50
C TRP A 130 -4.92 -11.87 13.70
N ALA A 131 -5.86 -11.49 14.56
CA ALA A 131 -6.16 -10.10 14.85
C ALA A 131 -4.91 -9.28 15.19
N GLU A 132 -4.07 -9.78 16.11
CA GLU A 132 -2.87 -9.06 16.53
C GLU A 132 -1.81 -9.02 15.44
N LEU A 133 -1.60 -10.15 14.74
CA LEU A 133 -0.65 -10.23 13.63
C LEU A 133 -0.99 -9.26 12.49
N LEU A 134 -2.27 -9.09 12.16
CA LEU A 134 -2.72 -8.13 11.15
C LEU A 134 -2.54 -6.68 11.62
N ARG A 135 -2.71 -6.38 12.91
CA ARG A 135 -2.41 -5.05 13.47
C ARG A 135 -0.91 -4.75 13.42
N GLU A 136 -0.06 -5.71 13.75
CA GLU A 136 1.40 -5.59 13.66
C GLU A 136 1.83 -5.30 12.21
N HIS A 137 1.30 -6.05 11.25
CA HIS A 137 1.52 -5.80 9.83
C HIS A 137 1.09 -4.40 9.42
N ARG A 138 -0.14 -3.99 9.76
CA ARG A 138 -0.66 -2.65 9.45
C ARG A 138 0.26 -1.55 9.99
N LYS A 139 0.71 -1.69 11.24
CA LYS A 139 1.65 -0.73 11.85
C LYS A 139 2.97 -0.68 11.09
N ALA A 140 3.54 -1.82 10.73
CA ALA A 140 4.79 -1.89 10.01
C ALA A 140 4.68 -1.30 8.59
N PHE A 141 3.59 -1.56 7.87
CA PHE A 141 3.32 -0.93 6.57
C PHE A 141 3.25 0.58 6.64
N LEU A 142 2.55 1.13 7.65
CA LEU A 142 2.45 2.59 7.82
C LEU A 142 3.81 3.23 8.10
N ALA A 143 4.66 2.56 8.90
CA ALA A 143 6.02 3.02 9.17
C ALA A 143 6.89 2.99 7.89
N LEU A 144 6.95 1.85 7.21
CA LEU A 144 7.74 1.70 5.98
C LEU A 144 7.28 2.63 4.86
N ALA A 145 5.97 2.83 4.69
CA ALA A 145 5.44 3.76 3.70
C ALA A 145 5.87 5.21 3.99
N ALA A 146 5.92 5.61 5.26
CA ALA A 146 6.40 6.93 5.66
C ALA A 146 7.92 7.08 5.39
N GLU A 147 8.71 6.06 5.71
CA GLU A 147 10.17 6.04 5.47
C GLU A 147 10.49 6.09 3.97
N VAL A 148 9.82 5.26 3.15
CA VAL A 148 9.95 5.26 1.69
C VAL A 148 9.59 6.63 1.11
N THR A 149 8.51 7.25 1.58
CA THR A 149 8.09 8.58 1.11
C THR A 149 9.14 9.63 1.44
N ALA A 150 9.62 9.66 2.69
CA ALA A 150 10.64 10.60 3.13
C ALA A 150 11.96 10.43 2.35
N MET A 151 12.39 9.19 2.10
CA MET A 151 13.60 8.92 1.32
C MET A 151 13.45 9.33 -0.15
N ALA A 152 12.31 9.04 -0.77
CA ALA A 152 12.03 9.44 -2.14
C ALA A 152 11.97 10.97 -2.31
N GLU A 153 11.40 11.68 -1.33
CA GLU A 153 11.41 13.15 -1.28
C GLU A 153 12.83 13.70 -1.14
N ALA A 154 13.65 13.15 -0.24
CA ALA A 154 15.05 13.55 -0.09
C ALA A 154 15.86 13.36 -1.40
N ASN A 155 15.65 12.24 -2.12
CA ASN A 155 16.30 12.00 -3.41
C ASN A 155 15.87 13.02 -4.48
N ARG A 156 14.57 13.35 -4.52
CA ARG A 156 14.04 14.38 -5.43
C ARG A 156 14.64 15.76 -5.16
N ASP A 157 14.83 16.11 -3.89
CA ASP A 157 15.44 17.38 -3.49
C ASP A 157 16.92 17.44 -3.90
N LEU A 158 17.68 16.36 -3.69
CA LEU A 158 19.07 16.26 -4.13
C LEU A 158 19.22 16.40 -5.66
N LEU A 159 18.35 15.73 -6.42
CA LEU A 159 18.30 15.85 -7.88
C LEU A 159 18.03 17.29 -8.32
N THR A 160 17.03 17.93 -7.70
CA THR A 160 16.64 19.30 -8.02
C THR A 160 17.75 20.30 -7.69
N ALA A 161 18.39 20.14 -6.53
CA ALA A 161 19.53 20.96 -6.13
C ALA A 161 20.73 20.77 -7.06
N GLY A 162 21.07 19.52 -7.41
CA GLY A 162 22.15 19.21 -8.35
C GLY A 162 21.93 19.83 -9.73
N GLN A 163 20.72 19.76 -10.27
CA GLN A 163 20.36 20.39 -11.54
C GLN A 163 20.52 21.91 -11.52
N ARG A 164 20.12 22.57 -10.42
CA ARG A 164 20.29 24.02 -10.25
C ARG A 164 21.78 24.39 -10.22
N ALA A 165 22.59 23.69 -9.44
CA ALA A 165 24.04 23.94 -9.35
C ALA A 165 24.77 23.78 -10.70
N VAL A 166 24.42 22.76 -11.48
CA VAL A 166 24.96 22.57 -12.84
C VAL A 166 24.57 23.73 -13.76
N ARG A 167 23.31 24.17 -13.72
CA ARG A 167 22.81 25.30 -14.53
C ARG A 167 23.53 26.60 -14.17
N GLU A 168 23.68 26.90 -12.88
CA GLU A 168 24.39 28.09 -12.40
C GLU A 168 25.86 28.09 -12.83
N THR A 169 26.52 26.94 -12.76
CA THR A 169 27.91 26.78 -13.23
C THR A 169 28.01 27.03 -14.74
N MET A 170 27.09 26.47 -15.54
CA MET A 170 27.05 26.69 -16.99
C MET A 170 26.84 28.17 -17.34
N LEU A 171 25.93 28.85 -16.64
CA LEU A 171 25.71 30.30 -16.83
C LEU A 171 26.93 31.13 -16.43
N ALA A 172 27.62 30.77 -15.35
CA ALA A 172 28.85 31.43 -14.92
C ALA A 172 30.01 31.24 -15.92
N VAL A 173 30.11 30.05 -16.53
CA VAL A 173 31.10 29.76 -17.59
C VAL A 173 30.77 30.51 -18.88
N VAL A 174 29.51 30.49 -19.35
CA VAL A 174 29.13 31.24 -20.56
C VAL A 174 29.35 32.75 -20.36
N GLY A 175 29.02 33.28 -19.18
CA GLY A 175 29.23 34.69 -18.84
C GLY A 175 30.69 35.09 -18.58
N SER A 176 31.64 34.14 -18.55
CA SER A 176 33.07 34.42 -18.46
C SER A 176 33.79 34.34 -19.82
N VAL A 177 33.23 33.64 -20.81
CA VAL A 177 33.83 33.42 -22.15
C VAL A 177 33.77 34.67 -23.06
N GLU A 178 33.09 35.75 -22.68
CA GLU A 178 33.07 37.03 -23.42
C GLU A 178 34.37 37.86 -23.32
N THR A 179 35.51 37.25 -22.98
CA THR A 179 36.77 37.98 -22.69
C THR A 179 37.75 38.10 -23.86
N TYR A 180 37.47 37.50 -25.03
CA TYR A 180 38.33 37.61 -26.21
C TYR A 180 37.61 38.26 -27.40
N GLY A 181 38.05 39.47 -27.75
CA GLY A 181 37.63 40.14 -28.98
C GLY A 181 38.27 39.52 -30.23
N ARG A 182 37.72 39.82 -31.42
CA ARG A 182 38.18 39.31 -32.74
C ARG A 182 39.65 39.64 -33.06
N ARG A 183 40.29 40.55 -32.31
CA ARG A 183 41.69 40.95 -32.47
C ARG A 183 42.62 40.42 -31.36
N GLY A 184 42.12 39.56 -30.46
CA GLY A 184 42.94 38.94 -29.41
C GLY A 184 43.14 39.79 -28.15
N GLU A 185 42.43 40.92 -28.02
CA GLU A 185 42.44 41.69 -26.78
C GLU A 185 41.68 40.98 -25.65
N THR A 186 42.30 40.93 -24.47
CA THR A 186 41.61 40.61 -23.22
C THR A 186 40.78 41.81 -22.81
N VAL A 187 39.47 41.78 -23.07
CA VAL A 187 38.57 42.82 -22.55
C VAL A 187 38.37 42.51 -21.08
N ALA A 188 39.01 43.28 -20.19
CA ALA A 188 38.75 43.17 -18.76
C ALA A 188 37.24 43.33 -18.55
N ALA A 189 36.57 42.25 -18.11
CA ALA A 189 35.15 42.29 -17.81
C ALA A 189 34.93 43.46 -16.82
N ALA A 190 34.09 44.41 -17.22
CA ALA A 190 33.79 45.58 -16.42
C ALA A 190 33.42 45.16 -14.98
N PRO A 191 33.86 45.91 -13.94
CA PRO A 191 33.65 45.49 -12.56
C PRO A 191 32.15 45.33 -12.30
N ARG A 192 31.71 44.09 -12.05
CA ARG A 192 30.33 43.82 -11.63
C ARG A 192 30.16 44.37 -10.22
N THR A 193 29.40 45.46 -10.08
CA THR A 193 28.99 46.01 -8.79
C THR A 193 28.12 44.98 -8.06
N ARG A 194 28.63 44.41 -6.96
CA ARG A 194 27.83 43.59 -6.04
C ARG A 194 27.01 44.54 -5.17
N ILE A 195 25.69 44.49 -5.32
CA ILE A 195 24.76 45.08 -4.37
C ILE A 195 24.55 44.03 -3.28
N LEU A 196 25.04 44.32 -2.07
CA LEU A 196 24.72 43.58 -0.85
C LEU A 196 23.38 44.11 -0.36
N ASP A 197 22.38 43.24 -0.26
CA ASP A 197 21.11 43.53 0.38
C ASP A 197 21.18 42.99 1.82
N GLU A 198 21.25 43.91 2.78
CA GLU A 198 21.21 43.63 4.22
C GLU A 198 19.82 44.06 4.71
N ALA A 199 19.01 43.10 5.12
CA ALA A 199 17.75 43.34 5.81
C ALA A 199 17.79 42.68 7.18
N VAL A 200 17.58 43.52 8.19
CA VAL A 200 17.39 43.25 9.62
C VAL A 200 16.02 42.60 9.86
#